data_AF-A0A2S9FKT5-F1
#
_entry.id   AF-A0A2S9FKT5-F1
#
_cell.length_a   1.000
_cell.length_b   1.000
_cell.length_c   1.000
_cell.angle_alpha   90.00
_cell.angle_beta   90.00
_cell.angle_gamma   90.00
#
_symmetry.space_group_name_H-M   'P 1'
#
loop_
_entity.id
_entity.type
_entity.pdbx_description
1 polymer ?
#
loop_
_entity_poly.entity_id
_entity_poly.type
_entity_poly.pdbx_seq_one_letter_code
_entity_poly.pdbx_strand_id
1 'polypeptide(L)'
;AMGADLANMGEAWWVPIVQIPGDTFEGRPRSRSVRLERTRPRSIIVNRAGKRFLNEAGEYNSMAGPFHFLDPKLGYANDPAWIVFDSMHFKHYGFLGVDPDGPIPDWFCQSADLDELGEKTGIDPQGLAATLAAWNGNVADEHDPDFGRGASAYDGYWGDDKATSTAGKTLGPID
;
A
#
# COMPACT_ATOMS: atom_id res chain seq x y z
N ALA A 1 -11.18 -40.34 -5.24
CA ALA A 1 -12.17 -39.27 -5.48
C ALA A 1 -13.51 -39.91 -5.87
N MET A 2 -14.64 -39.42 -5.36
CA MET A 2 -15.98 -40.03 -5.50
C MET A 2 -16.87 -39.34 -6.56
N GLY A 3 -16.28 -38.64 -7.54
CA GLY A 3 -17.03 -38.07 -8.67
C GLY A 3 -17.83 -36.79 -8.40
N ALA A 4 -17.46 -36.00 -7.39
CA ALA A 4 -18.07 -34.69 -7.17
C ALA A 4 -17.53 -33.63 -8.15
N ASP A 5 -18.42 -32.79 -8.67
CA ASP A 5 -18.06 -31.64 -9.50
C ASP A 5 -17.42 -30.52 -8.67
N LEU A 6 -16.52 -29.75 -9.31
CA LEU A 6 -15.86 -28.58 -8.73
C LEU A 6 -16.15 -27.34 -9.57
N ALA A 7 -16.25 -26.18 -8.92
CA ALA A 7 -16.40 -24.88 -9.57
C ALA A 7 -15.58 -23.82 -8.83
N ASN A 8 -15.18 -22.75 -9.53
CA ASN A 8 -14.44 -21.60 -8.99
C ASN A 8 -13.13 -21.93 -8.24
N MET A 9 -12.49 -23.04 -8.60
CA MET A 9 -11.26 -23.50 -7.93
C MET A 9 -10.03 -22.60 -8.19
N GLY A 10 -10.13 -21.68 -9.15
CA GLY A 10 -9.13 -20.63 -9.39
C GLY A 10 -9.38 -19.33 -8.63
N GLU A 11 -10.52 -19.23 -7.93
CA GLU A 11 -10.94 -18.02 -7.23
C GLU A 11 -10.67 -18.13 -5.73
N ALA A 12 -10.40 -16.99 -5.10
CA ALA A 12 -10.30 -16.88 -3.66
C ALA A 12 -10.76 -15.50 -3.19
N TRP A 13 -11.02 -15.40 -1.89
CA TRP A 13 -11.19 -14.10 -1.21
C TRP A 13 -9.83 -13.63 -0.74
N TRP A 14 -9.27 -12.67 -1.46
CA TRP A 14 -7.92 -12.19 -1.26
C TRP A 14 -7.87 -11.05 -0.27
N VAL A 15 -6.84 -10.98 0.56
CA VAL A 15 -6.61 -9.85 1.48
C VAL A 15 -5.13 -9.47 1.39
N PRO A 16 -4.79 -8.17 1.29
CA PRO A 16 -3.40 -7.75 1.34
C PRO A 16 -2.82 -8.04 2.72
N ILE A 17 -1.69 -8.74 2.73
CA ILE A 17 -0.98 -9.13 3.95
C ILE A 17 0.50 -8.77 3.86
N VAL A 18 1.08 -8.54 5.02
CA VAL A 18 2.52 -8.34 5.21
C VAL A 18 3.03 -9.32 6.26
N GLN A 19 4.30 -9.70 6.13
CA GLN A 19 5.02 -10.49 7.12
C GLN A 19 6.12 -9.62 7.71
N ILE A 20 6.06 -9.38 9.00
CA ILE A 20 7.05 -8.57 9.71
C ILE A 20 8.17 -9.51 10.18
N PRO A 21 9.45 -9.19 9.93
CA PRO A 21 10.56 -9.98 10.44
C PRO A 21 10.47 -10.21 11.96
N GLY A 22 10.57 -11.47 12.38
CA GLY A 22 10.49 -11.88 13.79
C GLY A 22 9.06 -12.03 14.34
N ASP A 23 8.03 -11.54 13.64
CA ASP A 23 6.64 -11.74 14.04
C ASP A 23 6.18 -13.15 13.65
N THR A 24 6.01 -14.00 14.66
CA THR A 24 5.68 -15.41 14.45
C THR A 24 4.46 -15.83 15.26
N PHE A 25 3.74 -16.82 14.71
CA PHE A 25 2.67 -17.53 15.39
C PHE A 25 2.97 -19.03 15.26
N GLU A 26 3.07 -19.73 16.40
CA GLU A 26 3.43 -21.16 16.44
C GLU A 26 4.72 -21.48 15.66
N GLY A 27 5.72 -20.60 15.73
CA GLY A 27 7.02 -20.78 15.08
C GLY A 27 7.03 -20.53 13.56
N ARG A 28 5.94 -20.04 12.97
CA ARG A 28 5.85 -19.68 11.55
C ARG A 28 5.68 -18.18 11.36
N PRO A 29 6.17 -17.57 10.25
CA PRO A 29 5.92 -16.18 9.94
C PRO A 29 4.42 -15.87 9.98
N ARG A 30 4.05 -14.86 10.78
CA ARG A 30 2.67 -14.43 10.91
C ARG A 30 2.31 -13.50 9.76
N SER A 31 1.15 -13.71 9.17
CA SER A 31 0.58 -12.80 8.16
C SER A 31 -0.31 -11.77 8.85
N ARG A 32 -0.03 -10.48 8.65
CA ARG A 32 -0.86 -9.37 9.15
C ARG A 32 -1.64 -8.73 8.01
N SER A 33 -2.93 -8.56 8.20
CA SER A 33 -3.77 -7.82 7.25
C SER A 33 -3.43 -6.33 7.29
N VAL A 34 -3.20 -5.74 6.12
CA VAL A 34 -2.98 -4.30 5.97
C VAL A 34 -4.31 -3.63 5.63
N ARG A 35 -4.75 -2.70 6.49
CA ARG A 35 -6.01 -1.98 6.28
C ARG A 35 -5.83 -0.48 6.50
N LEU A 36 -5.50 -0.10 7.72
CA LEU A 36 -5.40 1.30 8.12
C LEU A 36 -4.20 1.96 7.43
N GLU A 37 -3.08 1.25 7.38
CA GLU A 37 -1.78 1.73 6.89
C GLU A 37 -1.81 2.04 5.39
N ARG A 38 -2.54 1.22 4.61
CA ARG A 38 -2.74 1.47 3.18
C ARG A 38 -3.78 2.56 2.88
N THR A 39 -4.72 2.78 3.81
CA THR A 39 -5.87 3.68 3.57
C THR A 39 -5.59 5.10 4.04
N ARG A 40 -4.84 5.28 5.12
CA ARG A 40 -4.65 6.61 5.74
C ARG A 40 -3.80 7.55 4.86
N PRO A 41 -3.94 8.87 5.04
CA PRO A 41 -3.22 9.86 4.26
C PRO A 41 -1.69 9.68 4.31
N ARG A 42 -1.00 10.20 3.30
CA ARG A 42 0.48 10.17 3.20
C ARG A 42 1.09 8.78 3.07
N SER A 43 0.36 7.85 2.45
CA SER A 43 0.89 6.54 2.04
C SER A 43 0.39 6.15 0.66
N ILE A 44 1.22 5.47 -0.13
CA ILE A 44 0.87 4.88 -1.43
C ILE A 44 1.48 3.48 -1.57
N ILE A 45 0.95 2.68 -2.49
CA ILE A 45 1.52 1.36 -2.84
C ILE A 45 2.15 1.46 -4.22
N VAL A 46 3.42 1.09 -4.32
CA VAL A 46 4.17 1.11 -5.59
C VAL A 46 4.84 -0.22 -5.88
N ASN A 47 5.02 -0.52 -7.16
CA ASN A 47 5.82 -1.65 -7.62
C ASN A 47 7.31 -1.30 -7.73
N ARG A 48 8.14 -2.24 -8.20
CA ARG A 48 9.59 -2.02 -8.42
C ARG A 48 9.92 -0.89 -9.39
N ALA A 49 9.02 -0.54 -10.31
CA ALA A 49 9.21 0.59 -11.22
C ALA A 49 8.82 1.95 -10.58
N GLY A 50 8.51 1.96 -9.27
CA GLY A 50 8.09 3.16 -8.55
C GLY A 50 6.69 3.65 -8.94
N LYS A 51 5.87 2.80 -9.57
CA LYS A 51 4.53 3.17 -10.06
C LYS A 51 3.44 2.62 -9.16
N ARG A 52 2.42 3.44 -8.92
CA ARG A 52 1.13 2.99 -8.38
C ARG A 52 0.41 2.11 -9.40
N PHE A 53 -0.43 1.20 -8.91
CA PHE A 53 -1.15 0.23 -9.75
C PHE A 53 -2.56 -0.11 -9.22
N LEU A 54 -3.02 0.54 -8.16
CA LEU A 54 -4.34 0.31 -7.56
C LEU A 54 -4.78 1.50 -6.69
N ASN A 55 -6.06 1.50 -6.30
CA ASN A 55 -6.59 2.35 -5.25
C ASN A 55 -6.29 1.73 -3.88
N GLU A 56 -5.37 2.32 -3.11
CA GLU A 56 -4.93 1.79 -1.82
C GLU A 56 -6.00 1.86 -0.72
N ALA A 57 -7.06 2.64 -0.91
CA ALA A 57 -8.21 2.75 -0.02
C ALA A 57 -9.37 1.85 -0.44
N GLY A 58 -9.26 1.20 -1.61
CA GLY A 58 -10.30 0.38 -2.20
C GLY A 58 -10.60 -0.90 -1.43
N GLU A 59 -11.63 -1.60 -1.89
CA GLU A 59 -12.05 -2.90 -1.37
C GLU A 59 -10.92 -3.94 -1.49
N TYR A 60 -10.75 -4.74 -0.43
CA TYR A 60 -9.55 -5.57 -0.23
C TYR A 60 -9.40 -6.68 -1.29
N ASN A 61 -10.50 -7.30 -1.71
CA ASN A 61 -10.49 -8.40 -2.68
C ASN A 61 -10.14 -7.90 -4.08
N SER A 62 -10.58 -6.70 -4.42
CA SER A 62 -10.32 -6.04 -5.70
C SER A 62 -8.83 -5.73 -5.92
N MET A 63 -8.02 -5.68 -4.86
CA MET A 63 -6.57 -5.48 -4.96
C MET A 63 -5.85 -6.69 -5.58
N ALA A 64 -6.44 -7.89 -5.53
CA ALA A 64 -5.80 -9.10 -6.04
C ALA A 64 -5.52 -9.07 -7.54
N GLY A 65 -6.46 -8.52 -8.32
CA GLY A 65 -6.32 -8.40 -9.77
C GLY A 65 -5.04 -7.65 -10.16
N PRO A 66 -4.85 -6.41 -9.68
CA PRO A 66 -3.62 -5.66 -9.92
C PRO A 66 -2.34 -6.36 -9.45
N PHE A 67 -2.34 -7.04 -8.29
CA PHE A 67 -1.18 -7.81 -7.83
C PHE A 67 -0.85 -9.02 -8.72
N HIS A 68 -1.87 -9.68 -9.27
CA HIS A 68 -1.71 -10.82 -10.19
C HIS A 68 -1.48 -10.41 -11.65
N PHE A 69 -1.24 -9.13 -11.94
CA PHE A 69 -0.88 -8.69 -13.27
C PHE A 69 0.45 -9.32 -13.73
N LEU A 70 0.35 -10.24 -14.68
CA LEU A 70 1.48 -10.98 -15.24
C LEU A 70 2.00 -10.29 -16.50
N ASP A 71 3.18 -9.68 -16.39
CA ASP A 71 3.94 -9.18 -17.53
C ASP A 71 4.78 -10.32 -18.16
N PRO A 72 4.77 -10.48 -19.50
CA PRO A 72 5.50 -11.56 -20.17
C PRO A 72 7.02 -11.57 -19.96
N LYS A 73 7.63 -10.44 -19.59
CA LYS A 73 9.07 -10.29 -19.39
C LYS A 73 9.43 -10.23 -17.90
N LEU A 74 8.62 -9.55 -17.10
CA LEU A 74 8.92 -9.27 -15.69
C LEU A 74 8.30 -10.29 -14.73
N GLY A 75 7.38 -11.14 -15.21
CA GLY A 75 6.55 -11.96 -14.33
C GLY A 75 5.49 -11.10 -13.64
N TYR A 76 5.15 -11.37 -12.38
CA TYR A 76 4.20 -10.54 -11.64
C TYR A 76 4.80 -9.15 -11.41
N ALA A 77 4.37 -8.17 -12.21
CA ALA A 77 5.02 -6.86 -12.26
C ALA A 77 4.89 -6.06 -10.95
N ASN A 78 3.87 -6.41 -10.16
CA ASN A 78 3.51 -5.74 -8.91
C ASN A 78 3.84 -6.60 -7.67
N ASP A 79 4.60 -7.69 -7.83
CA ASP A 79 5.09 -8.51 -6.72
C ASP A 79 6.63 -8.64 -6.77
N PRO A 80 7.36 -8.09 -5.78
CA PRO A 80 6.89 -7.40 -4.58
C PRO A 80 6.40 -5.97 -4.89
N ALA A 81 5.55 -5.48 -3.99
CA ALA A 81 5.18 -4.08 -3.87
C ALA A 81 5.56 -3.54 -2.50
N TRP A 82 5.62 -2.22 -2.40
CA TRP A 82 6.00 -1.50 -1.19
C TRP A 82 4.93 -0.48 -0.82
N ILE A 83 4.62 -0.39 0.47
CA ILE A 83 3.90 0.76 1.03
C ILE A 83 4.94 1.83 1.32
N VAL A 84 4.87 2.95 0.61
CA VAL A 84 5.74 4.12 0.80
C VAL A 84 4.95 5.18 1.56
N PHE A 85 5.52 5.70 2.64
CA PHE A 85 4.91 6.73 3.48
C PHE A 85 6.00 7.63 4.06
N ASP A 86 5.62 8.84 4.46
CA ASP A 86 6.53 9.81 5.05
C ASP A 86 6.53 9.79 6.59
N SER A 87 7.41 10.59 7.19
CA SER A 87 7.51 10.73 8.65
C SER A 87 6.22 11.23 9.30
N MET A 88 5.39 12.01 8.58
CA MET A 88 4.15 12.57 9.08
C MET A 88 3.03 11.53 9.13
N HIS A 89 2.98 10.57 8.19
CA HIS A 89 2.11 9.39 8.30
C HIS A 89 2.38 8.66 9.61
N PHE A 90 3.64 8.29 9.84
CA PHE A 90 4.03 7.53 11.02
C PHE A 90 3.73 8.29 12.31
N LYS A 91 4.04 9.58 12.33
CA LYS A 91 3.75 10.48 13.45
C LYS A 91 2.26 10.61 13.78
N HIS A 92 1.38 10.58 12.79
CA HIS A 92 -0.06 10.74 13.02
C HIS A 92 -0.76 9.42 13.31
N TYR A 93 -0.31 8.33 12.71
CA TYR A 93 -1.10 7.10 12.61
C TYR A 93 -0.41 5.85 13.12
N GLY A 94 0.90 5.91 13.39
CA GLY A 94 1.71 4.72 13.63
C GLY A 94 1.80 3.85 12.37
N PHE A 95 2.24 2.60 12.52
CA PHE A 95 2.28 1.65 11.41
C PHE A 95 2.38 0.19 11.90
N LEU A 96 1.45 -0.68 11.48
CA LEU A 96 1.46 -2.13 11.73
C LEU A 96 1.74 -2.56 13.18
N GLY A 97 1.08 -1.92 14.14
CA GLY A 97 1.21 -2.22 15.57
C GLY A 97 2.30 -1.44 16.29
N VAL A 98 2.98 -0.52 15.60
CA VAL A 98 3.79 0.52 16.21
C VAL A 98 2.92 1.76 16.38
N ASP A 99 2.84 2.27 17.60
CA ASP A 99 2.06 3.47 17.92
C ASP A 99 2.68 4.74 17.29
N PRO A 100 1.87 5.80 17.09
CA PRO A 100 2.39 7.13 16.74
C PRO A 100 3.52 7.56 17.68
N ASP A 101 4.57 8.18 17.14
CA ASP A 101 5.80 8.57 17.86
C ASP A 101 6.54 7.40 18.54
N GLY A 102 6.21 6.15 18.20
CA GLY A 102 6.93 4.95 18.63
C GLY A 102 8.34 4.84 18.04
N PRO A 103 9.16 3.90 18.52
CA PRO A 103 10.47 3.66 17.95
C PRO A 103 10.34 3.17 16.50
N ILE A 104 11.19 3.69 15.61
CA ILE A 104 11.26 3.24 14.22
C ILE A 104 11.82 1.81 14.20
N PRO A 105 11.07 0.82 13.70
CA PRO A 105 11.55 -0.55 13.64
C PRO A 105 12.66 -0.76 12.60
N ASP A 106 13.59 -1.67 12.88
CA ASP A 106 14.70 -2.02 11.96
C ASP A 106 14.24 -2.58 10.60
N TRP A 107 13.00 -3.06 10.51
CA TRP A 107 12.43 -3.57 9.26
C TRP A 107 11.87 -2.48 8.36
N PHE A 108 11.80 -1.22 8.83
CA PHE A 108 11.52 -0.10 7.96
C PHE A 108 12.74 0.17 7.08
N CYS A 109 12.51 0.42 5.80
CA CYS A 109 13.54 0.94 4.90
C CYS A 109 13.60 2.47 5.04
N GLN A 110 13.89 2.98 6.25
CA GLN A 110 14.02 4.43 6.46
C GLN A 110 15.18 4.95 5.61
N SER A 111 14.97 6.02 4.87
CA SER A 111 15.96 6.62 3.97
C SER A 111 15.90 8.14 4.03
N ALA A 112 17.04 8.79 3.78
CA ALA A 112 17.16 10.25 3.71
C ALA A 112 16.63 10.81 2.38
N ASP A 113 16.66 10.00 1.32
CA ASP A 113 16.18 10.35 0.00
C ASP A 113 15.69 9.11 -0.78
N LEU A 114 15.21 9.35 -2.01
CA LEU A 114 14.67 8.31 -2.88
C LEU A 114 15.75 7.37 -3.43
N ASP A 115 16.99 7.84 -3.58
CA ASP A 115 18.10 7.00 -4.06
C ASP A 115 18.46 5.95 -3.00
N GLU A 116 18.61 6.36 -1.74
CA GLU A 116 18.82 5.44 -0.62
C GLU A 116 17.63 4.49 -0.43
N LEU A 117 16.39 4.99 -0.63
CA LEU A 117 15.20 4.13 -0.60
C LEU A 117 15.25 3.08 -1.71
N GLY A 118 15.63 3.47 -2.93
CA GLY A 118 15.79 2.57 -4.07
C GLY A 118 16.85 1.51 -3.83
N GLU A 119 18.00 1.86 -3.24
CA GLU A 119 19.05 0.91 -2.87
C GLU A 119 18.56 -0.16 -1.87
N LYS A 120 17.74 0.22 -0.88
CA LYS A 120 17.23 -0.69 0.14
C LYS A 120 16.09 -1.60 -0.34
N THR A 121 15.28 -1.12 -1.29
CA THR A 121 14.01 -1.75 -1.67
C THR A 121 14.00 -2.34 -3.08
N GLY A 122 14.91 -1.90 -3.95
CA GLY A 122 14.90 -2.17 -5.38
C GLY A 122 13.83 -1.41 -6.16
N ILE A 123 13.24 -0.36 -5.58
CA ILE A 123 12.36 0.57 -6.30
C ILE A 123 13.21 1.49 -7.19
N ASP A 124 12.77 1.73 -8.43
CA ASP A 124 13.35 2.76 -9.29
C ASP A 124 13.13 4.16 -8.69
N PRO A 125 14.20 4.87 -8.25
CA PRO A 125 14.06 6.17 -7.61
C PRO A 125 13.47 7.24 -8.54
N GLN A 126 13.76 7.18 -9.85
CA GLN A 126 13.23 8.14 -10.82
C GLN A 126 11.73 7.90 -11.07
N GLY A 127 11.35 6.63 -11.21
CA GLY A 127 9.95 6.24 -11.32
C GLY A 127 9.14 6.65 -10.10
N LEU A 128 9.69 6.47 -8.89
CA LEU A 128 9.05 6.89 -7.65
C LEU A 128 8.95 8.41 -7.55
N ALA A 129 10.01 9.15 -7.88
CA ALA A 129 9.99 10.61 -7.87
C ALA A 129 8.89 11.18 -8.78
N ALA A 130 8.74 10.63 -9.98
CA ALA A 130 7.68 11.02 -10.91
C ALA A 130 6.27 10.72 -10.35
N THR A 131 6.10 9.56 -9.72
CA THR A 131 4.84 9.16 -9.06
C THR A 131 4.50 10.07 -7.90
N LEU A 132 5.46 10.42 -7.04
CA LEU A 132 5.25 11.34 -5.91
C LEU A 132 4.92 12.75 -6.37
N ALA A 133 5.59 13.26 -7.40
CA ALA A 133 5.28 14.56 -7.97
C ALA A 133 3.85 14.65 -8.51
N ALA A 134 3.41 13.62 -9.25
CA ALA A 134 2.04 13.53 -9.75
C ALA A 134 1.02 13.38 -8.61
N TRP A 135 1.29 12.47 -7.67
CA TRP A 135 0.45 12.26 -6.48
C TRP A 135 0.26 13.55 -5.68
N ASN A 136 1.34 14.26 -5.36
CA ASN A 136 1.28 15.48 -4.55
C ASN A 136 0.51 16.60 -5.27
N GLY A 137 0.64 16.71 -6.60
CA GLY A 137 -0.18 17.63 -7.40
C GLY A 137 -1.67 17.30 -7.31
N ASN A 138 -2.02 16.02 -7.46
CA ASN A 138 -3.39 15.51 -7.42
C ASN A 138 -4.04 15.65 -6.02
N VAL A 139 -3.26 15.48 -4.95
CA VAL A 139 -3.74 15.66 -3.57
C VAL A 139 -4.22 17.09 -3.31
N ALA A 140 -3.59 18.11 -3.91
CA ALA A 140 -4.00 19.50 -3.74
C ALA A 140 -5.41 19.76 -4.27
N ASP A 141 -5.83 19.01 -5.29
CA ASP A 141 -7.17 19.08 -5.90
C ASP A 141 -8.15 18.05 -5.29
N GLU A 142 -7.74 17.31 -4.24
CA GLU A 142 -8.51 16.24 -3.60
C GLU A 142 -9.01 15.16 -4.57
N HIS A 143 -8.25 14.89 -5.64
CA HIS A 143 -8.68 13.97 -6.70
C HIS A 143 -7.54 13.06 -7.13
N ASP A 144 -7.74 11.74 -7.07
CA ASP A 144 -6.84 10.76 -7.66
C ASP A 144 -7.35 10.32 -9.06
N PRO A 145 -6.83 10.89 -10.15
CA PRO A 145 -7.30 10.57 -11.51
C PRO A 145 -6.88 9.18 -11.97
N ASP A 146 -5.85 8.58 -11.35
CA ASP A 146 -5.28 7.32 -11.81
C ASP A 146 -6.13 6.12 -11.35
N PHE A 147 -6.59 6.14 -10.09
CA PHE A 147 -7.30 5.01 -9.48
C PHE A 147 -8.56 5.40 -8.70
N GLY A 148 -8.91 6.68 -8.66
CA GLY A 148 -10.13 7.15 -7.99
C GLY A 148 -10.11 7.01 -6.48
N ARG A 149 -8.92 6.94 -5.85
CA ARG A 149 -8.79 6.95 -4.39
C ARG A 149 -9.50 8.18 -3.80
N GLY A 150 -10.26 7.96 -2.74
CA GLY A 150 -11.02 9.00 -2.05
C GLY A 150 -12.35 9.38 -2.71
N ALA A 151 -12.73 8.74 -3.81
CA ALA A 151 -13.99 9.03 -4.53
C ALA A 151 -15.21 8.31 -3.94
N SER A 152 -15.02 7.39 -2.99
CA SER A 152 -16.10 6.57 -2.42
C SER A 152 -16.16 6.68 -0.90
N ALA A 153 -17.35 6.45 -0.33
CA ALA A 153 -17.52 6.38 1.13
C ALA A 153 -16.71 5.22 1.75
N TYR A 154 -16.47 4.15 0.98
CA TYR A 154 -15.65 3.02 1.42
C TYR A 154 -14.19 3.45 1.62
N ASP A 155 -13.66 4.22 0.68
CA ASP A 155 -12.27 4.72 0.71
C ASP A 155 -12.01 5.56 1.97
N GLY A 156 -13.00 6.34 2.40
CA GLY A 156 -12.91 7.14 3.62
C GLY A 156 -13.15 6.38 4.92
N TYR A 157 -13.58 5.11 4.89
CA TYR A 157 -14.03 4.40 6.08
C TYR A 157 -12.89 4.08 7.08
N TRP A 158 -11.73 3.68 6.57
CA TRP A 158 -10.53 3.40 7.39
C TRP A 158 -9.51 4.54 7.39
N GLY A 159 -9.89 5.70 6.84
CA GLY A 159 -9.04 6.88 6.71
C GLY A 159 -8.94 7.72 7.99
N ASP A 160 -8.46 8.94 7.84
CA ASP A 160 -8.41 9.96 8.90
C ASP A 160 -9.83 10.48 9.22
N ASP A 161 -10.25 10.34 10.46
CA ASP A 161 -11.56 10.78 10.94
C ASP A 161 -11.65 12.29 11.19
N LYS A 162 -10.50 12.98 11.24
CA LYS A 162 -10.40 14.43 11.42
C LYS A 162 -10.49 15.20 10.10
N ALA A 163 -10.37 14.54 8.96
CA ALA A 163 -10.43 15.21 7.67
C ALA A 163 -11.84 15.70 7.33
N THR A 164 -11.92 16.83 6.64
CA THR A 164 -13.18 17.54 6.34
C THR A 164 -13.88 17.06 5.07
N SER A 165 -13.18 16.32 4.21
CA SER A 165 -13.68 15.75 2.96
C SER A 165 -13.44 14.24 2.93
N THR A 166 -14.21 13.50 2.13
CA THR A 166 -14.00 12.05 1.94
C THR A 166 -12.61 11.76 1.37
N ALA A 167 -12.18 12.58 0.40
CA ALA A 167 -10.86 12.52 -0.20
C ALA A 167 -9.75 12.75 0.84
N GLY A 168 -9.85 13.81 1.65
CA GLY A 168 -8.87 14.11 2.69
C GLY A 168 -8.72 13.03 3.77
N LYS A 169 -9.68 12.11 3.91
CA LYS A 169 -9.53 10.95 4.80
C LYS A 169 -8.44 10.00 4.32
N THR A 170 -8.09 10.01 3.05
CA THR A 170 -7.17 9.03 2.46
C THR A 170 -6.07 9.65 1.60
N LEU A 171 -6.29 10.83 1.02
CA LEU A 171 -5.28 11.59 0.30
C LEU A 171 -4.47 12.46 1.26
N GLY A 172 -3.14 12.46 1.07
CA GLY A 172 -2.22 13.34 1.76
C GLY A 172 -0.89 13.37 1.03
N PRO A 173 -0.20 14.52 0.97
CA PRO A 173 1.06 14.64 0.25
C PRO A 173 2.13 13.81 0.95
N ILE A 174 3.10 13.34 0.19
CA ILE A 174 4.23 12.54 0.67
C ILE A 174 5.50 13.31 0.34
N ASP A 175 6.23 13.71 1.39
CA ASP A 175 7.45 14.54 1.31
C ASP A 175 8.68 13.81 1.86
#